data_AF-S4NNS7-F1
#
_entry.id   AF-S4NNS7-F1
#
_cell.length_a   1.000
_cell.length_b   1.000
_cell.length_c   1.000
_cell.angle_alpha   90.00
_cell.angle_beta   90.00
_cell.angle_gamma   90.00
#
_symmetry.space_group_name_H-M   'P 1'
#
loop_
_entity.id
_entity.type
_entity.pdbx_description
1 polymer ?
#
loop_
_entity_poly.entity_id
_entity_poly.type
_entity_poly.pdbx_seq_one_letter_code
_entity_poly.pdbx_strand_id
1 'polypeptide(L)'
;MKAEPTSLRAAGSDPNNPKVLGVNLQKSQLIAMIVALISVKNNLYADRGNEETESSNNLELKQKVYFLRPTLPFRLYGTLVGNERVSTDQTVETLLQEVKTRESKSQVHVPDNLVAMFRNQKELQKDMLGQCLLLALTFMDVCIYMNKDSINKLLKRGE
;
A
#
# COMPACT_ATOMS: atom_id res chain seq x y z
N MET A 1 5.47 32.04 34.99
CA MET A 1 6.25 30.88 34.50
C MET A 1 5.61 30.43 33.19
N LYS A 2 6.29 30.66 32.06
CA LYS A 2 5.82 30.17 30.75
C LYS A 2 6.20 28.69 30.65
N ALA A 3 5.21 27.82 30.42
CA ALA A 3 5.45 26.41 30.21
C ALA A 3 6.21 26.19 28.89
N GLU A 4 7.34 25.51 28.95
CA GLU A 4 8.06 25.05 27.76
C GLU A 4 7.23 23.96 27.05
N PRO A 5 7.04 24.04 25.73
CA PRO A 5 6.38 23.00 24.98
C PRO A 5 7.27 21.75 24.95
N THR A 6 6.74 20.64 25.47
CA THR A 6 7.34 19.30 25.45
C THR A 6 7.60 18.85 24.00
N SER A 7 8.85 18.96 23.54
CA SER A 7 9.29 18.62 22.18
C SER A 7 9.50 17.11 21.92
N LEU A 8 9.06 16.24 22.84
CA LEU A 8 9.05 14.78 22.63
C LEU A 8 8.23 14.36 21.39
N ARG A 9 7.30 15.22 20.93
CA ARG A 9 6.50 15.04 19.70
C ARG A 9 7.28 15.24 18.38
N ALA A 10 8.42 15.94 18.40
CA ALA A 10 9.12 16.36 17.18
C ALA A 10 10.37 15.51 16.85
N ALA A 11 10.92 14.77 17.82
CA ALA A 11 12.18 14.07 17.62
C ALA A 11 12.10 12.93 16.58
N GLY A 12 10.92 12.31 16.40
CA GLY A 12 10.72 11.23 15.41
C GLY A 12 10.22 11.68 14.04
N SER A 13 9.82 12.95 13.91
CA SER A 13 9.08 13.49 12.76
C SER A 13 9.78 14.68 12.09
N ASP A 14 10.89 15.17 12.66
CA ASP A 14 11.75 16.15 12.00
C ASP A 14 12.43 15.53 10.77
N PRO A 15 12.12 15.99 9.54
CA PRO A 15 12.74 15.48 8.32
C PRO A 15 14.26 15.74 8.28
N ASN A 16 14.76 16.69 9.08
CA ASN A 16 16.19 16.99 9.20
C ASN A 16 16.91 16.13 10.26
N ASN A 17 16.19 15.26 10.98
CA ASN A 17 16.84 14.33 11.90
C ASN A 17 17.68 13.31 11.09
N PRO A 18 19.00 13.18 11.34
CA PRO A 18 19.86 12.29 10.57
C PRO A 18 19.43 10.81 10.62
N LYS A 19 18.77 10.37 11.70
CA LYS A 19 18.22 9.01 11.79
C LYS A 19 17.03 8.82 10.85
N VAL A 20 16.14 9.81 10.77
CA VAL A 20 14.98 9.79 9.87
C VAL A 20 15.44 9.86 8.42
N LEU A 21 16.42 10.71 8.12
CA LEU A 21 17.03 10.83 6.80
C LEU A 21 17.67 9.52 6.35
N GLY A 22 18.45 8.86 7.23
CA GLY A 22 19.06 7.56 6.93
C GLY A 22 18.02 6.48 6.62
N VAL A 23 16.95 6.39 7.41
CA VAL A 23 15.85 5.43 7.16
C VAL A 23 15.12 5.73 5.84
N ASN A 24 14.86 7.00 5.55
CA ASN A 24 14.18 7.40 4.31
C ASN A 24 15.05 7.14 3.07
N LEU A 25 16.36 7.36 3.18
CA LEU A 25 17.31 7.03 2.12
C LEU A 25 17.33 5.52 1.86
N GLN A 26 17.43 4.71 2.91
CA GLN A 26 17.38 3.24 2.79
C GLN A 26 16.07 2.76 2.14
N LYS A 27 14.93 3.30 2.56
CA LYS A 27 13.62 2.99 1.95
C LYS A 27 13.60 3.36 0.46
N SER A 28 14.10 4.53 0.11
CA SER A 28 14.13 5.01 -1.28
C SER A 28 15.01 4.13 -2.17
N GLN A 29 16.18 3.73 -1.66
CA GLN A 29 17.10 2.83 -2.35
C GLN A 29 16.46 1.45 -2.59
N LEU A 30 15.79 0.90 -1.57
CA LEU A 30 15.11 -0.40 -1.68
C LEU A 30 13.97 -0.34 -2.70
N ILE A 31 13.15 0.72 -2.66
CA ILE A 31 12.08 0.94 -3.64
C ILE A 31 12.65 1.04 -5.06
N ALA A 32 13.70 1.85 -5.26
CA ALA A 32 14.34 1.99 -6.56
C ALA A 32 14.89 0.66 -7.09
N MET A 33 15.49 -0.16 -6.21
CA MET A 33 15.97 -1.49 -6.56
C MET A 33 14.82 -2.42 -6.98
N ILE A 34 13.71 -2.44 -6.24
CA ILE A 34 12.52 -3.23 -6.61
C ILE A 34 11.98 -2.80 -7.97
N VAL A 35 11.83 -1.48 -8.19
CA VAL A 35 11.33 -0.92 -9.45
C VAL A 35 12.24 -1.31 -10.61
N ALA A 36 13.55 -1.18 -10.44
CA ALA A 36 14.54 -1.55 -11.46
C ALA A 36 14.48 -3.04 -11.77
N LEU A 37 14.50 -3.91 -10.75
CA LEU A 37 14.47 -5.37 -10.94
C LEU A 37 13.19 -5.85 -11.62
N ILE A 38 12.03 -5.31 -11.23
CA ILE A 38 10.75 -5.64 -11.86
C ILE A 38 10.72 -5.18 -13.32
N SER A 39 11.21 -3.97 -13.59
CA SER A 39 11.22 -3.38 -14.94
C SER A 39 12.19 -4.13 -15.87
N VAL A 40 13.39 -4.47 -15.40
CA VAL A 40 14.36 -5.28 -16.15
C VAL A 40 13.80 -6.65 -16.47
N LYS A 41 13.23 -7.35 -15.47
CA LYS A 41 12.60 -8.66 -15.68
C LYS A 41 11.52 -8.58 -16.76
N ASN A 42 10.68 -7.55 -16.71
CA ASN A 42 9.57 -7.41 -17.66
C ASN A 42 10.04 -7.14 -19.10
N ASN A 43 11.13 -6.39 -19.28
CA ASN A 43 11.68 -6.11 -20.60
C ASN A 43 12.40 -7.34 -21.19
N LEU A 44 13.08 -8.15 -20.37
CA LEU A 44 13.70 -9.40 -20.81
C LEU A 44 12.70 -10.40 -21.41
N TYR A 45 11.47 -10.44 -20.89
CA TYR A 45 10.40 -11.29 -21.46
C TYR A 45 9.72 -10.65 -22.67
N ALA A 46 9.68 -9.32 -22.77
CA ALA A 46 9.13 -8.63 -23.93
C ALA A 46 10.04 -8.75 -25.16
N ASP A 47 11.36 -8.77 -24.95
CA ASP A 47 12.37 -8.91 -25.99
C ASP A 47 12.41 -10.32 -26.63
N ARG A 48 12.04 -11.35 -25.87
CA ARG A 48 11.91 -12.73 -26.39
C ARG A 48 10.68 -12.97 -27.27
N GLY A 49 9.74 -12.02 -27.33
CA GLY A 49 8.48 -12.16 -28.08
C GLY A 49 8.46 -11.43 -29.42
N ASN A 50 9.41 -10.54 -29.69
CA ASN A 50 9.44 -9.69 -30.87
C ASN A 50 10.82 -9.77 -31.54
N GLU A 51 11.09 -10.84 -32.27
CA GLU A 51 12.29 -10.97 -33.13
C GLU A 51 12.21 -10.19 -34.45
N GLU A 52 11.19 -9.37 -34.68
CA GLU A 52 11.10 -8.58 -35.90
C GLU A 52 10.70 -7.14 -35.57
N THR A 53 11.69 -6.26 -35.42
CA THR A 53 11.87 -5.04 -36.24
C THR A 53 12.95 -4.17 -35.57
N GLU A 54 14.16 -4.16 -36.15
CA GLU A 54 15.15 -3.11 -35.88
C GLU A 54 14.57 -1.76 -36.29
N SER A 55 14.50 -0.78 -35.37
CA SER A 55 14.68 0.67 -35.60
C SER A 55 14.35 1.49 -34.34
N SER A 56 15.31 2.33 -33.93
CA SER A 56 15.13 3.56 -33.12
C SER A 56 15.10 3.45 -31.58
N ASN A 57 16.29 3.53 -30.96
CA ASN A 57 16.73 4.49 -29.91
C ASN A 57 15.79 4.99 -28.79
N ASN A 58 14.66 4.35 -28.50
CA ASN A 58 13.89 4.61 -27.29
C ASN A 58 13.61 3.27 -26.63
N LEU A 59 14.48 2.90 -25.69
CA LEU A 59 14.21 1.84 -24.73
C LEU A 59 13.07 2.33 -23.82
N GLU A 60 11.83 2.33 -24.33
CA GLU A 60 10.66 2.74 -23.58
C GLU A 60 10.45 1.70 -22.48
N LEU A 61 11.01 1.97 -21.31
CA LEU A 61 10.85 1.12 -20.13
C LEU A 61 9.36 1.07 -19.81
N LYS A 62 8.71 -0.05 -20.13
CA LYS A 62 7.30 -0.28 -19.76
C LYS A 62 7.20 -0.45 -18.24
N GLN A 63 7.03 0.67 -17.53
CA GLN A 63 6.89 0.71 -16.08
C GLN A 63 5.55 0.06 -15.67
N LYS A 64 5.64 -1.05 -14.93
CA LYS A 64 4.47 -1.74 -14.34
C LYS A 64 4.33 -1.54 -12.83
N VAL A 65 5.20 -0.74 -12.23
CA VAL A 65 5.17 -0.43 -10.79
C VAL A 65 4.46 0.89 -10.57
N TYR A 66 3.37 0.83 -9.81
CA TYR A 66 2.53 1.97 -9.48
C TYR A 66 2.69 2.36 -8.02
N PHE A 67 2.65 3.67 -7.75
CA PHE A 67 2.70 4.21 -6.39
C PHE A 67 1.34 4.75 -6.02
N LEU A 68 0.71 4.17 -5.00
CA LEU A 68 -0.50 4.71 -4.40
C LEU A 68 -0.13 5.66 -3.27
N ARG A 69 -0.89 6.75 -3.11
CA ARG A 69 -0.72 7.66 -1.96
C ARG A 69 -0.90 6.85 -0.66
N PRO A 70 0.09 6.87 0.27
CA PRO A 70 0.07 5.99 1.44
C PRO A 70 -1.14 6.15 2.36
N THR A 71 -1.78 7.32 2.38
CA THR A 71 -2.95 7.59 3.24
C THR A 71 -4.27 7.11 2.65
N LEU A 72 -4.32 6.76 1.36
CA LEU A 72 -5.57 6.37 0.70
C LEU A 72 -6.22 5.13 1.31
N PRO A 73 -5.49 4.02 1.56
CA PRO A 73 -6.10 2.84 2.16
C PRO A 73 -6.66 3.13 3.55
N PHE A 74 -5.90 3.86 4.37
CA PHE A 74 -6.34 4.21 5.72
C PHE A 74 -7.58 5.11 5.74
N ARG A 75 -7.70 6.03 4.76
CA ARG A 75 -8.90 6.86 4.61
C ARG A 75 -10.11 6.04 4.16
N LEU A 76 -9.93 5.13 3.20
CA LEU A 76 -11.02 4.33 2.64
C LEU A 76 -11.61 3.37 3.68
N TYR A 77 -10.74 2.74 4.46
CA TYR A 77 -11.11 1.73 5.46
C TYR A 77 -11.25 2.29 6.88
N GLY A 78 -11.12 3.60 7.06
CA GLY A 78 -11.37 4.26 8.35
C GLY A 78 -10.30 4.02 9.42
N THR A 79 -9.11 3.54 9.04
CA THR A 79 -7.95 3.35 9.95
C THR A 79 -7.05 4.60 10.01
N LEU A 80 -7.54 5.75 9.56
CA LEU A 80 -6.94 7.06 9.76
C LEU A 80 -7.78 7.86 10.77
N VAL A 81 -7.22 8.14 11.95
CA VAL A 81 -7.85 8.92 13.02
C VAL A 81 -7.05 10.22 13.21
N GLY A 82 -7.64 11.35 12.83
CA GLY A 82 -6.91 12.61 12.71
C GLY A 82 -5.77 12.48 11.69
N ASN A 83 -4.52 12.57 12.16
CA ASN A 83 -3.32 12.40 11.35
C ASN A 83 -2.59 11.08 11.61
N GLU A 84 -3.14 10.21 12.46
CA GLU A 84 -2.50 8.98 12.89
C GLU A 84 -3.14 7.75 12.24
N ARG A 85 -2.28 6.81 11.84
CA ARG A 85 -2.69 5.51 11.32
C ARG A 85 -2.85 4.57 12.51
N VAL A 86 -4.04 3.99 12.65
CA VAL A 86 -4.31 2.97 13.65
C VAL A 86 -4.15 1.58 13.06
N SER A 87 -4.09 0.56 13.91
CA SER A 87 -3.95 -0.83 13.48
C SER A 87 -5.07 -1.24 12.53
N THR A 88 -4.71 -2.05 11.55
CA THR A 88 -5.59 -2.63 10.54
C THR A 88 -6.23 -3.94 10.98
N ASP A 89 -5.82 -4.50 12.13
CA ASP A 89 -6.15 -5.87 12.52
C ASP A 89 -7.66 -6.13 12.60
N GLN A 90 -8.39 -5.30 13.35
CA GLN A 90 -9.85 -5.43 13.48
C GLN A 90 -10.58 -5.26 12.14
N THR A 91 -10.11 -4.33 11.30
CA THR A 91 -10.72 -4.06 9.99
C THR A 91 -10.54 -5.25 9.05
N VAL A 92 -9.35 -5.85 9.06
CA VAL A 92 -9.03 -7.01 8.23
C VAL A 92 -9.77 -8.25 8.73
N GLU A 93 -9.85 -8.50 10.03
CA GLU A 93 -10.62 -9.62 10.56
C GLU A 93 -12.11 -9.51 10.21
N THR A 94 -12.70 -8.32 10.27
CA THR A 94 -14.08 -8.09 9.85
C THR A 94 -14.25 -8.41 8.36
N LEU A 95 -13.33 -7.93 7.52
CA LEU A 95 -13.37 -8.18 6.08
C LEU A 95 -13.23 -9.69 5.75
N LEU A 96 -12.35 -10.40 6.44
CA LEU A 96 -12.16 -11.85 6.27
C LEU A 96 -13.40 -12.64 6.72
N GLN A 97 -14.11 -12.17 7.75
CA GLN A 97 -15.39 -12.77 8.17
C GLN A 97 -16.50 -12.53 7.14
N GLU A 98 -16.63 -11.31 6.62
CA GLU A 98 -17.62 -10.97 5.58
C GLU A 98 -17.40 -11.75 4.28
N VAL A 99 -16.15 -11.97 3.88
CA VAL A 99 -15.80 -12.82 2.73
C VAL A 99 -16.28 -14.25 2.93
N LYS A 100 -16.22 -14.75 4.18
CA LYS A 100 -16.64 -16.11 4.51
C LYS A 100 -18.15 -16.28 4.52
N THR A 101 -18.90 -15.29 5.01
CA THR A 101 -20.37 -15.35 5.09
C THR A 101 -21.05 -15.15 3.73
N ARG A 102 -20.33 -14.69 2.69
CA ARG A 102 -20.86 -14.38 1.33
C ARG A 102 -22.03 -13.38 1.34
N GLU A 103 -22.23 -12.67 2.44
CA GLU A 103 -23.32 -11.71 2.62
C GLU A 103 -23.04 -10.40 1.88
N SER A 104 -21.77 -10.13 1.56
CA SER A 104 -21.37 -8.98 0.75
C SER A 104 -21.12 -9.37 -0.70
N LYS A 105 -21.37 -8.44 -1.64
CA LYS A 105 -20.94 -8.50 -3.05
C LYS A 105 -19.40 -8.46 -3.19
N SER A 106 -18.68 -9.06 -2.26
CA SER A 106 -17.22 -9.04 -2.22
C SER A 106 -16.68 -9.84 -3.38
N GLN A 107 -15.93 -9.17 -4.25
CA GLN A 107 -15.20 -9.79 -5.36
C GLN A 107 -13.90 -10.46 -4.89
N VAL A 108 -13.64 -10.46 -3.57
CA VAL A 108 -12.41 -10.96 -2.97
C VAL A 108 -12.65 -12.39 -2.47
N HIS A 109 -11.88 -13.33 -3.00
CA HIS A 109 -11.86 -14.70 -2.51
C HIS A 109 -10.56 -14.95 -1.76
N VAL A 110 -10.66 -15.34 -0.49
CA VAL A 110 -9.50 -15.69 0.34
C VAL A 110 -9.64 -17.13 0.82
N PRO A 111 -8.72 -18.03 0.42
CA PRO A 111 -8.65 -19.40 0.91
C PRO A 111 -8.49 -19.49 2.44
N ASP A 112 -9.16 -20.46 3.08
CA ASP A 112 -9.14 -20.65 4.54
C ASP A 112 -7.72 -20.89 5.10
N ASN A 113 -6.84 -21.54 4.33
CA ASN A 113 -5.45 -21.76 4.74
C ASN A 113 -4.67 -20.43 4.87
N LEU A 114 -4.91 -19.45 4.00
CA LEU A 114 -4.28 -18.14 4.08
C LEU A 114 -4.83 -17.32 5.25
N VAL A 115 -6.13 -17.47 5.57
CA VAL A 115 -6.74 -16.86 6.76
C VAL A 115 -6.10 -17.42 8.03
N ALA A 116 -5.92 -18.75 8.12
CA ALA A 116 -5.23 -19.37 9.24
C ALA A 116 -3.77 -18.91 9.34
N MET A 117 -3.07 -18.82 8.19
CA MET A 117 -1.69 -18.32 8.15
C MET A 117 -1.58 -16.87 8.64
N PHE A 118 -2.53 -16.01 8.26
CA PHE A 118 -2.60 -14.62 8.72
C PHE A 118 -2.83 -14.53 10.24
N ARG A 119 -3.77 -15.32 10.77
CA ARG A 119 -4.08 -15.35 12.21
C ARG A 119 -2.95 -15.87 13.09
N ASN A 120 -2.08 -16.71 12.53
CA ASN A 120 -0.93 -17.27 13.23
C ASN A 120 0.31 -16.34 13.22
N GLN A 121 0.26 -15.18 12.56
CA GLN A 121 1.37 -14.23 12.56
C GLN A 121 1.46 -13.44 13.86
N LYS A 122 2.66 -12.94 14.16
CA LYS A 122 2.88 -11.98 15.25
C LYS A 122 2.19 -10.65 14.95
N GLU A 123 1.78 -9.91 15.97
CA GLU A 123 1.02 -8.65 15.87
C GLU A 123 1.59 -7.67 14.83
N LEU A 124 2.90 -7.39 14.88
CA LEU A 124 3.54 -6.47 13.93
C LEU A 124 3.44 -6.97 12.48
N GLN A 125 3.69 -8.26 12.25
CA GLN A 125 3.64 -8.86 10.91
C GLN A 125 2.20 -8.95 10.41
N LYS A 126 1.27 -9.25 11.32
CA LYS A 126 -0.16 -9.28 11.06
C LYS A 126 -0.65 -7.91 10.60
N ASP A 127 -0.26 -6.84 11.30
CA ASP A 127 -0.62 -5.47 10.90
C ASP A 127 0.02 -5.06 9.56
N MET A 128 1.29 -5.42 9.32
CA MET A 128 1.94 -5.17 8.03
C MET A 128 1.22 -5.89 6.87
N LEU A 129 0.81 -7.14 7.06
CA LEU A 129 0.04 -7.89 6.06
C LEU A 129 -1.34 -7.26 5.85
N GLY A 130 -1.99 -6.80 6.92
CA GLY A 130 -3.25 -6.07 6.84
C GLY A 130 -3.13 -4.80 6.02
N GLN A 131 -2.11 -3.99 6.26
CA GLN A 131 -1.82 -2.79 5.47
C GLN A 131 -1.61 -3.12 3.97
N CYS A 132 -0.87 -4.19 3.66
CA CYS A 132 -0.66 -4.65 2.28
C CYS A 132 -1.97 -5.10 1.62
N LEU A 133 -2.82 -5.83 2.34
CA LEU A 133 -4.13 -6.25 1.83
C LEU A 133 -5.02 -5.04 1.55
N LEU A 134 -5.16 -4.12 2.50
CA LEU A 134 -5.96 -2.90 2.31
C LEU A 134 -5.42 -2.04 1.16
N LEU A 135 -4.10 -1.97 0.98
CA LEU A 135 -3.48 -1.29 -0.15
C LEU A 135 -3.90 -1.90 -1.49
N ALA A 136 -3.82 -3.23 -1.60
CA ALA A 136 -4.21 -3.96 -2.81
C ALA A 136 -5.72 -3.79 -3.11
N LEU A 137 -6.57 -3.92 -2.09
CA LEU A 137 -8.01 -3.73 -2.24
C LEU A 137 -8.37 -2.30 -2.64
N THR A 138 -7.69 -1.30 -2.05
CA THR A 138 -7.88 0.12 -2.45
C THR A 138 -7.51 0.32 -3.92
N PHE A 139 -6.40 -0.26 -4.38
CA PHE A 139 -6.01 -0.17 -5.78
C PHE A 139 -7.05 -0.82 -6.70
N MET A 140 -7.54 -2.01 -6.35
CA MET A 140 -8.59 -2.69 -7.12
C MET A 140 -9.87 -1.85 -7.18
N ASP A 141 -10.37 -1.37 -6.04
CA ASP A 141 -11.60 -0.59 -5.97
C ASP A 141 -11.50 0.74 -6.73
N VAL A 142 -10.42 1.48 -6.53
CA VAL A 142 -10.30 2.86 -7.05
C VAL A 142 -9.76 2.88 -8.49
N CYS A 143 -8.76 2.07 -8.80
CA CYS A 143 -8.04 2.16 -10.07
C CYS A 143 -8.50 1.14 -11.11
N ILE A 144 -9.02 -0.03 -10.70
CA ILE A 144 -9.44 -1.08 -11.63
C ILE A 144 -10.96 -1.08 -11.82
N TYR A 145 -11.71 -1.21 -10.72
CA TYR A 145 -13.17 -1.30 -10.76
C TYR A 145 -13.87 0.06 -10.81
N MET A 146 -13.13 1.15 -10.57
CA MET A 146 -13.68 2.52 -10.54
C MET A 146 -14.94 2.61 -9.66
N ASN A 147 -14.88 1.97 -8.49
CA ASN A 147 -16.00 1.86 -7.57
C ASN A 147 -16.38 3.27 -7.07
N LYS A 148 -17.55 3.74 -7.53
CA LYS A 148 -18.07 5.08 -7.24
C LYS A 148 -18.22 5.32 -5.74
N ASP A 149 -18.61 4.32 -4.96
CA ASP A 149 -18.80 4.47 -3.52
C ASP A 149 -17.46 4.68 -2.80
N SER A 150 -16.44 3.89 -3.15
CA SER A 150 -15.08 4.04 -2.60
C SER A 150 -14.47 5.39 -2.99
N ILE A 151 -14.63 5.83 -4.24
CA ILE A 151 -14.17 7.14 -4.71
C ILE A 151 -14.90 8.27 -3.95
N ASN A 152 -16.23 8.20 -3.83
CA ASN A 152 -17.01 9.21 -3.12
C ASN A 152 -16.64 9.31 -1.63
N LYS A 153 -16.34 8.19 -0.96
CA LYS A 153 -15.85 8.18 0.43
C LYS A 153 -14.53 8.95 0.56
N LEU A 154 -13.64 8.81 -0.41
CA LEU A 154 -12.33 9.50 -0.42
C LEU A 154 -12.44 10.99 -0.74
N LEU A 155 -13.46 11.40 -1.49
CA LEU A 155 -13.75 12.80 -1.82
C LEU A 155 -14.43 13.55 -0.65
N LYS A 156 -15.38 12.90 0.05
CA LYS A 156 -16.22 13.55 1.07
C LYS A 156 -15.50 13.91 2.39
N ARG A 157 -14.36 13.29 2.71
CA ARG A 157 -13.61 13.56 3.97
C ARG A 157 -12.51 14.61 3.80
N GLY A 158 -12.80 15.69 3.07
CA GLY A 158 -11.92 16.84 2.85
C GLY A 158 -12.35 18.11 3.59
N GLU A 159 -13.44 18.05 4.35
CA GLU A 159 -13.94 19.09 5.25
C GLU A 159 -13.79 18.64 6.71
#